data_AF-A0A350W7Z3-F1
#
_entry.id   AF-A0A350W7Z3-F1
#
_cell.length_a   1.000
_cell.length_b   1.000
_cell.length_c   1.000
_cell.angle_alpha   90.00
_cell.angle_beta   90.00
_cell.angle_gamma   90.00
#
_symmetry.space_group_name_H-M   'P 1'
#
loop_
_entity.id
_entity.type
_entity.pdbx_description
1 polymer ?
#
loop_
_entity_poly.entity_id
_entity_poly.type
_entity_poly.pdbx_seq_one_letter_code
_entity_poly.pdbx_strand_id
1 'polypeptide(L)'
;MEGRTKFNYGYNSGLITMKDINYMFNIINSNLSEEEKAIKLYSFCNLHSLISNRDLYNTLELEQVEKFKELIRVYRNYEAKGLFKSAKNPYKCTLEEIALRLKKINSVFEIMNSEAKDYAKVEQLLSLFKSAEEFRKSYALFNKYGKKDERLSSARIALDNFDLLYAKFKEYEAKGIIDNVRYVLGIQDYLQNYKYAKFAIGHYIESSESYKESEFLSELGLDKDTFNFCVSTIEELDVDLYRQFLEKKEINNKIRCVKNAETITNLANGINTGILSNGTQFDLLEFTKRIPFKKSNNFTVVLIDFMKRNNPQDMNTIIRYIYGNGLNTPSAFAPLDLKGIYTTKTTINGVEITNTDNDIIIDYLTVNNIPLIHKTYVLARTKYLNGEITAEMVQKQKEQLELNKIPTKVLIPSKK
;
A
#
# COMPACT_ATOMS: atom_id res chain seq x y z
N MET A 1 -22.07 -10.73 -17.16
CA MET A 1 -22.64 -11.30 -15.92
C MET A 1 -23.40 -10.19 -15.22
N GLU A 2 -24.72 -10.08 -15.45
CA GLU A 2 -25.59 -9.12 -14.77
C GLU A 2 -26.64 -9.88 -13.94
N GLY A 3 -26.73 -9.52 -12.66
CA GLY A 3 -27.97 -9.50 -11.87
C GLY A 3 -28.78 -10.79 -11.68
N ARG A 4 -28.17 -11.97 -11.49
CA ARG A 4 -28.93 -13.17 -11.08
C ARG A 4 -28.78 -13.45 -9.59
N THR A 5 -29.91 -13.51 -8.89
CA THR A 5 -29.98 -13.80 -7.45
C THR A 5 -29.41 -15.18 -7.16
N LYS A 6 -28.37 -15.26 -6.32
CA LYS A 6 -27.81 -16.54 -5.85
C LYS A 6 -28.71 -17.11 -4.76
N PHE A 7 -29.07 -18.40 -4.84
CA PHE A 7 -29.98 -19.05 -3.88
C PHE A 7 -29.26 -19.77 -2.73
N ASN A 8 -28.01 -19.38 -2.44
CA ASN A 8 -27.19 -20.03 -1.42
C ASN A 8 -27.10 -19.22 -0.13
N TYR A 9 -27.20 -19.98 0.98
CA TYR A 9 -27.23 -19.61 2.39
C TYR A 9 -28.60 -19.21 2.94
N GLY A 10 -29.13 -20.10 3.80
CA GLY A 10 -30.12 -19.84 4.86
C GLY A 10 -31.41 -19.15 4.42
N TYR A 11 -32.49 -19.92 4.31
CA TYR A 11 -33.88 -19.41 4.32
C TYR A 11 -34.34 -18.49 3.16
N ASN A 12 -33.55 -18.25 2.11
CA ASN A 12 -34.09 -17.59 0.92
C ASN A 12 -34.85 -18.60 0.03
N SER A 13 -36.12 -18.80 0.36
CA SER A 13 -37.14 -19.49 -0.45
C SER A 13 -37.57 -18.64 -1.65
N GLY A 14 -36.61 -18.12 -2.42
CA GLY A 14 -36.91 -17.50 -3.70
C GLY A 14 -37.38 -18.57 -4.69
N LEU A 15 -38.45 -18.27 -5.45
CA LEU A 15 -38.98 -19.15 -6.46
C LEU A 15 -37.93 -19.40 -7.55
N ILE A 16 -37.55 -20.66 -7.78
CA ILE A 16 -36.69 -21.02 -8.91
C ILE A 16 -37.51 -20.85 -10.18
N THR A 17 -37.07 -20.04 -11.14
CA THR A 17 -37.81 -19.80 -12.40
C THR A 17 -37.34 -20.71 -13.52
N MET A 18 -38.11 -20.81 -14.61
CA MET A 18 -37.68 -21.58 -15.79
C MET A 18 -36.39 -21.02 -16.44
N LYS A 19 -36.13 -19.71 -16.31
CA LYS A 19 -34.87 -19.09 -16.73
C LYS A 19 -33.68 -19.60 -15.93
N ASP A 20 -33.88 -19.89 -14.64
CA ASP A 20 -32.86 -20.44 -13.75
C ASP A 20 -32.63 -21.93 -14.04
N ILE A 21 -33.69 -22.69 -14.33
CA ILE A 21 -33.60 -24.09 -14.78
C ILE A 21 -32.82 -24.20 -16.08
N ASN A 22 -33.16 -23.39 -17.08
CA ASN A 22 -32.44 -23.36 -18.36
C ASN A 22 -30.97 -22.98 -18.18
N TYR A 23 -30.66 -22.08 -17.25
CA TYR A 23 -29.28 -21.73 -16.92
C TYR A 23 -28.52 -22.91 -16.31
N MET A 24 -29.12 -23.64 -15.38
CA MET A 24 -28.51 -24.84 -14.80
C MET A 24 -28.28 -25.92 -15.86
N PHE A 25 -29.22 -26.13 -16.78
CA PHE A 25 -29.00 -27.03 -17.93
C PHE A 25 -27.90 -26.55 -18.88
N ASN A 26 -27.76 -25.24 -19.11
CA ASN A 26 -26.63 -24.72 -19.89
C ASN A 26 -25.28 -25.03 -19.21
N ILE A 27 -25.21 -25.03 -17.88
CA ILE A 27 -24.02 -25.47 -17.15
C ILE A 27 -23.81 -26.98 -17.34
N ILE A 28 -24.86 -27.80 -17.17
CA ILE A 28 -24.80 -29.27 -17.33
C ILE A 28 -24.32 -29.65 -18.74
N ASN A 29 -24.80 -28.96 -19.76
CA ASN A 29 -24.50 -29.20 -21.17
C ASN A 29 -23.24 -28.48 -21.67
N SER A 30 -22.52 -27.76 -20.80
CA SER A 30 -21.27 -27.10 -21.18
C SER A 30 -20.11 -28.08 -21.34
N ASN A 31 -19.02 -27.60 -21.95
CA ASN A 31 -17.77 -28.34 -22.13
C ASN A 31 -16.88 -28.40 -20.86
N LEU A 32 -17.40 -27.96 -19.71
CA LEU A 32 -16.68 -28.01 -18.43
C LEU A 32 -16.50 -29.45 -17.92
N SER A 33 -15.55 -29.66 -17.01
CA SER A 33 -15.44 -30.95 -16.31
C SER A 33 -16.68 -31.21 -15.43
N GLU A 34 -16.94 -32.47 -15.08
CA GLU A 34 -18.04 -32.82 -14.15
C GLU A 34 -17.89 -32.12 -12.79
N GLU A 35 -16.66 -31.93 -12.30
CA GLU A 35 -16.39 -31.18 -11.07
C GLU A 35 -16.70 -29.69 -11.22
N GLU A 36 -16.26 -29.05 -12.30
CA GLU A 36 -16.53 -27.63 -12.56
C GLU A 36 -18.02 -27.35 -12.74
N LYS A 37 -18.74 -28.28 -13.40
CA LYS A 37 -20.21 -28.25 -13.50
C LYS A 37 -20.83 -28.31 -12.13
N ALA A 38 -20.41 -29.26 -11.29
CA ALA A 38 -20.91 -29.40 -9.92
C ALA A 38 -20.65 -28.13 -9.08
N ILE A 39 -19.44 -27.57 -9.12
CA ILE A 39 -19.11 -26.33 -8.38
C ILE A 39 -20.03 -25.18 -8.81
N LYS A 40 -20.18 -24.95 -10.13
CA LYS A 40 -21.01 -23.86 -10.64
C LYS A 40 -22.49 -24.06 -10.30
N LEU A 41 -23.01 -25.28 -10.48
CA LEU A 41 -24.39 -25.65 -10.13
C LEU A 41 -24.65 -25.45 -8.65
N TYR A 42 -23.80 -26.02 -7.79
CA TYR A 42 -23.96 -25.93 -6.34
C TYR A 42 -23.85 -24.49 -5.86
N SER A 43 -22.95 -23.68 -6.44
CA SER A 43 -22.80 -22.26 -6.10
C SER A 43 -24.05 -21.43 -6.43
N PHE A 44 -24.81 -21.87 -7.43
CA PHE A 44 -26.02 -21.21 -7.92
C PHE A 44 -27.27 -21.65 -7.15
N CYS A 45 -27.48 -22.96 -6.98
CA CYS A 45 -28.61 -23.54 -6.26
C CYS A 45 -28.20 -24.89 -5.64
N ASN A 46 -28.52 -25.14 -4.36
CA ASN A 46 -28.27 -26.43 -3.71
C ASN A 46 -29.47 -27.38 -3.85
N LEU A 47 -29.22 -28.69 -3.68
CA LEU A 47 -30.25 -29.73 -3.86
C LEU A 47 -31.46 -29.55 -2.92
N HIS A 48 -31.27 -29.03 -1.71
CA HIS A 48 -32.37 -28.79 -0.78
C HIS A 48 -33.31 -27.69 -1.30
N SER A 49 -32.77 -26.55 -1.72
CA SER A 49 -33.55 -25.46 -2.33
C SER A 49 -34.29 -25.95 -3.59
N LEU A 50 -33.66 -26.82 -4.39
CA LEU A 50 -34.27 -27.43 -5.56
C LEU A 50 -35.43 -28.36 -5.19
N ILE A 51 -35.27 -29.22 -4.18
CA ILE A 51 -36.32 -30.11 -3.69
C ILE A 51 -37.48 -29.33 -3.07
N SER A 52 -37.22 -28.28 -2.30
CA SER A 52 -38.26 -27.48 -1.65
C SER A 52 -39.14 -26.70 -2.64
N ASN A 53 -38.67 -26.48 -3.87
CA ASN A 53 -39.47 -25.90 -4.97
C ASN A 53 -40.31 -26.95 -5.72
N ARG A 54 -40.18 -28.25 -5.42
CA ARG A 54 -40.85 -29.34 -6.14
C ARG A 54 -42.38 -29.25 -6.08
N ASP A 55 -42.93 -28.84 -4.95
CA ASP A 55 -44.38 -28.81 -4.75
C ASP A 55 -45.06 -27.68 -5.56
N LEU A 56 -44.34 -26.59 -5.83
CA LEU A 56 -44.78 -25.47 -6.69
C LEU A 56 -44.69 -25.79 -8.18
N TYR A 57 -43.87 -26.76 -8.60
CA TYR A 57 -43.72 -27.14 -10.00
C TYR A 57 -44.72 -28.22 -10.46
N ASN A 58 -45.42 -28.90 -9.53
CA ASN A 58 -46.48 -29.84 -9.88
C ASN A 58 -47.74 -29.14 -10.48
N THR A 59 -47.77 -27.81 -10.52
CA THR A 59 -48.86 -26.98 -11.10
C THR A 59 -48.53 -26.41 -12.49
N LEU A 60 -47.36 -26.74 -13.06
CA LEU A 60 -46.89 -26.26 -14.37
C LEU A 60 -47.11 -27.30 -15.49
N GLU A 61 -46.89 -26.89 -16.75
CA GLU A 61 -47.01 -27.74 -17.93
C GLU A 61 -46.07 -28.96 -17.88
N LEU A 62 -46.54 -30.10 -18.42
CA LEU A 62 -45.88 -31.42 -18.32
C LEU A 62 -44.39 -31.39 -18.67
N GLU A 63 -44.01 -30.70 -19.74
CA GLU A 63 -42.62 -30.60 -20.23
C GLU A 63 -41.69 -29.89 -19.20
N GLN A 64 -42.22 -28.89 -18.50
CA GLN A 64 -41.46 -28.14 -17.49
C GLN A 64 -41.23 -28.98 -16.24
N VAL A 65 -42.22 -29.81 -15.86
CA VAL A 65 -42.12 -30.76 -14.75
C VAL A 65 -41.06 -31.84 -15.06
N GLU A 66 -41.00 -32.34 -16.29
CA GLU A 66 -40.01 -33.32 -16.70
C GLU A 66 -38.59 -32.76 -16.68
N LYS A 67 -38.38 -31.55 -17.21
CA LYS A 67 -37.08 -30.86 -17.14
C LYS A 67 -36.63 -30.65 -15.69
N PHE A 68 -37.54 -30.29 -14.79
CA PHE A 68 -37.21 -30.11 -13.38
C PHE A 68 -36.86 -31.43 -12.68
N LYS A 69 -37.59 -32.52 -12.97
CA LYS A 69 -37.27 -33.87 -12.46
C LYS A 69 -35.90 -34.34 -12.94
N GLU A 70 -35.55 -34.08 -14.19
CA GLU A 70 -34.24 -34.44 -14.73
C GLU A 70 -33.11 -33.64 -14.06
N LEU A 71 -33.33 -32.35 -13.80
CA LEU A 71 -32.38 -31.53 -13.05
C LEU A 71 -32.14 -32.09 -11.63
N ILE A 72 -33.20 -32.47 -10.91
CA ILE A 72 -33.09 -33.13 -9.60
C ILE A 72 -32.30 -34.45 -9.72
N ARG A 73 -32.52 -35.23 -10.79
CA ARG A 73 -31.80 -36.49 -11.04
C ARG A 73 -30.30 -36.25 -11.23
N VAL A 74 -29.92 -35.25 -12.02
CA VAL A 74 -28.51 -34.84 -12.20
C VAL A 74 -27.90 -34.44 -10.87
N TYR A 75 -28.59 -33.62 -10.07
CA TYR A 75 -28.10 -33.22 -8.76
C TYR A 75 -27.90 -34.40 -7.80
N ARG A 76 -28.83 -35.36 -7.79
CA ARG A 76 -28.70 -36.60 -6.99
C ARG A 76 -27.55 -37.48 -7.48
N ASN A 77 -27.32 -37.53 -8.79
CA ASN A 77 -26.18 -38.24 -9.37
C ASN A 77 -24.85 -37.61 -8.92
N TYR A 78 -24.74 -36.28 -8.98
CA TYR A 78 -23.56 -35.56 -8.49
C TYR A 78 -23.37 -35.72 -6.97
N GLU A 79 -24.45 -35.74 -6.20
CA GLU A 79 -24.40 -36.05 -4.76
C GLU A 79 -23.90 -37.49 -4.51
N ALA A 80 -24.41 -38.48 -5.25
CA ALA A 80 -23.97 -39.88 -5.16
C ALA A 80 -22.51 -40.07 -5.58
N LYS A 81 -22.04 -39.30 -6.57
CA LYS A 81 -20.63 -39.21 -6.97
C LYS A 81 -19.76 -38.45 -5.96
N GLY A 82 -20.33 -37.86 -4.91
CA GLY A 82 -19.57 -37.11 -3.89
C GLY A 82 -19.09 -35.72 -4.33
N LEU A 83 -19.64 -35.18 -5.42
CA LEU A 83 -19.27 -33.87 -5.96
C LEU A 83 -19.94 -32.71 -5.19
N PHE A 84 -21.01 -33.00 -4.42
CA PHE A 84 -21.66 -32.03 -3.54
C PHE A 84 -21.39 -32.32 -2.06
N LYS A 85 -21.47 -31.27 -1.24
CA LYS A 85 -21.50 -31.38 0.23
C LYS A 85 -22.83 -31.98 0.67
N SER A 86 -22.92 -33.31 0.67
CA SER A 86 -24.11 -34.02 1.14
C SER A 86 -24.21 -34.04 2.66
N ALA A 87 -25.42 -33.92 3.20
CA ALA A 87 -25.70 -34.24 4.60
C ALA A 87 -25.39 -35.71 4.95
N LYS A 88 -25.39 -36.59 3.94
CA LYS A 88 -25.01 -38.01 4.07
C LYS A 88 -23.49 -38.22 4.09
N ASN A 89 -22.69 -37.24 3.67
CA ASN A 89 -21.25 -37.31 3.81
C ASN A 89 -20.86 -36.94 5.26
N PRO A 90 -20.34 -37.88 6.08
CA PRO A 90 -20.00 -37.61 7.47
C PRO A 90 -18.94 -36.50 7.64
N TYR A 91 -18.19 -36.20 6.57
CA TYR A 91 -17.13 -35.20 6.57
C TYR A 91 -17.59 -33.79 6.15
N LYS A 92 -18.83 -33.66 5.63
CA LYS A 92 -19.38 -32.38 5.11
C LYS A 92 -18.47 -31.69 4.06
N CYS A 93 -17.74 -32.48 3.28
CA CYS A 93 -16.79 -32.03 2.25
C CYS A 93 -17.14 -32.60 0.87
N THR A 94 -16.62 -32.04 -0.20
CA THR A 94 -16.58 -32.68 -1.53
C THR A 94 -15.40 -33.67 -1.61
N LEU A 95 -15.36 -34.52 -2.65
CA LEU A 95 -14.21 -35.41 -2.89
C LEU A 95 -12.89 -34.64 -3.11
N GLU A 96 -12.94 -33.50 -3.79
CA GLU A 96 -11.77 -32.64 -4.00
C GLU A 96 -11.25 -32.04 -2.68
N GLU A 97 -12.16 -31.54 -1.83
CA GLU A 97 -11.80 -31.04 -0.51
C GLU A 97 -11.23 -32.16 0.37
N ILE A 98 -11.74 -33.39 0.25
CA ILE A 98 -11.16 -34.57 0.89
C ILE A 98 -9.74 -34.80 0.38
N ALA A 99 -9.53 -34.88 -0.94
CA ALA A 99 -8.21 -35.10 -1.53
C ALA A 99 -7.20 -34.03 -1.11
N LEU A 100 -7.59 -32.74 -1.08
CA LEU A 100 -6.75 -31.65 -0.61
C LEU A 100 -6.38 -31.80 0.87
N ARG A 101 -7.35 -32.17 1.72
CA ARG A 101 -7.10 -32.43 3.15
C ARG A 101 -6.19 -33.65 3.35
N LEU A 102 -6.34 -34.70 2.56
CA LEU A 102 -5.46 -35.87 2.61
C LEU A 102 -4.02 -35.50 2.27
N LYS A 103 -3.80 -34.67 1.24
CA LYS A 103 -2.48 -34.12 0.93
C LYS A 103 -1.91 -33.33 2.11
N LYS A 104 -2.70 -32.40 2.67
CA LYS A 104 -2.27 -31.55 3.79
C LYS A 104 -1.91 -32.35 5.04
N ILE A 105 -2.69 -33.36 5.44
CA ILE A 105 -2.36 -34.15 6.66
C ILE A 105 -1.13 -35.03 6.45
N ASN A 106 -0.92 -35.57 5.25
CA ASN A 106 0.31 -36.27 4.92
C ASN A 106 1.52 -35.33 5.01
N SER A 107 1.43 -34.10 4.50
CA SER A 107 2.48 -33.10 4.68
C SER A 107 2.74 -32.77 6.15
N VAL A 108 1.70 -32.64 6.99
CA VAL A 108 1.89 -32.46 8.44
C VAL A 108 2.66 -33.63 9.05
N PHE A 109 2.29 -34.86 8.70
CA PHE A 109 2.96 -36.06 9.18
C PHE A 109 4.43 -36.11 8.74
N GLU A 110 4.73 -35.80 7.49
CA GLU A 110 6.10 -35.71 6.95
C GLU A 110 6.91 -34.63 7.67
N ILE A 111 6.36 -33.41 7.82
CA ILE A 111 7.02 -32.29 8.50
C ILE A 111 7.38 -32.68 9.94
N MET A 112 6.43 -33.23 10.70
CA MET A 112 6.64 -33.57 12.11
C MET A 112 7.67 -34.68 12.31
N ASN A 113 7.70 -35.66 11.40
CA ASN A 113 8.65 -36.78 11.44
C ASN A 113 10.00 -36.49 10.76
N SER A 114 10.16 -35.34 10.10
CA SER A 114 11.44 -34.94 9.52
C SER A 114 12.53 -34.70 10.57
N GLU A 115 13.79 -34.69 10.14
CA GLU A 115 14.94 -34.34 11.00
C GLU A 115 15.10 -32.83 11.24
N ALA A 116 14.20 -32.00 10.68
CA ALA A 116 14.27 -30.56 10.83
C ALA A 116 14.12 -30.12 12.30
N LYS A 117 14.74 -28.98 12.63
CA LYS A 117 14.58 -28.36 13.96
C LYS A 117 13.14 -27.88 14.16
N ASP A 118 12.70 -27.85 15.42
CA ASP A 118 11.33 -27.50 15.80
C ASP A 118 10.85 -26.17 15.19
N TYR A 119 11.69 -25.13 15.15
CA TYR A 119 11.34 -23.84 14.53
C TYR A 119 11.02 -23.97 13.03
N ALA A 120 11.83 -24.71 12.27
CA ALA A 120 11.62 -24.92 10.84
C ALA A 120 10.39 -25.81 10.56
N LYS A 121 10.12 -26.78 11.45
CA LYS A 121 8.88 -27.56 11.40
C LYS A 121 7.67 -26.66 11.62
N VAL A 122 7.70 -25.81 12.65
CA VAL A 122 6.61 -24.89 12.98
C VAL A 122 6.36 -23.89 11.86
N GLU A 123 7.39 -23.33 11.23
CA GLU A 123 7.26 -22.45 10.06
C GLU A 123 6.47 -23.13 8.93
N GLN A 124 6.84 -24.36 8.56
CA GLN A 124 6.14 -25.13 7.54
C GLN A 124 4.71 -25.48 7.96
N LEU A 125 4.48 -25.83 9.23
CA LEU A 125 3.13 -26.10 9.74
C LEU A 125 2.23 -24.85 9.71
N LEU A 126 2.78 -23.67 10.00
CA LEU A 126 2.04 -22.40 9.96
C LEU A 126 1.64 -21.98 8.55
N SER A 127 2.36 -22.45 7.51
CA SER A 127 1.94 -22.29 6.11
C SER A 127 0.69 -23.11 5.76
N LEU A 128 0.41 -24.18 6.52
CA LEU A 128 -0.71 -25.09 6.29
C LEU A 128 -1.93 -24.77 7.16
N PHE A 129 -1.70 -24.35 8.41
CA PHE A 129 -2.71 -24.06 9.44
C PHE A 129 -2.29 -22.89 10.32
N LYS A 130 -3.22 -21.99 10.65
CA LYS A 130 -2.92 -20.84 11.50
C LYS A 130 -2.67 -21.25 12.95
N SER A 131 -3.23 -22.36 13.44
CA SER A 131 -3.04 -22.84 14.82
C SER A 131 -3.26 -24.35 14.95
N ALA A 132 -2.84 -24.92 16.08
CA ALA A 132 -3.11 -26.32 16.41
C ALA A 132 -4.63 -26.61 16.47
N GLU A 133 -5.42 -25.63 16.92
CA GLU A 133 -6.88 -25.76 17.02
C GLU A 133 -7.56 -25.75 15.64
N GLU A 134 -7.05 -24.97 14.68
CA GLU A 134 -7.52 -25.04 13.29
C GLU A 134 -7.22 -26.41 12.67
N PHE A 135 -6.01 -26.92 12.89
CA PHE A 135 -5.63 -28.28 12.48
C PHE A 135 -6.60 -29.31 13.07
N ARG A 136 -6.85 -29.26 14.39
CA ARG A 136 -7.77 -30.17 15.07
C ARG A 136 -9.18 -30.15 14.46
N LYS A 137 -9.74 -28.96 14.27
CA LYS A 137 -11.08 -28.77 13.69
C LYS A 137 -11.15 -29.29 12.25
N SER A 138 -10.08 -29.14 11.48
CA SER A 138 -10.02 -29.56 10.07
C SER A 138 -10.14 -31.07 9.88
N TYR A 139 -9.69 -31.87 10.86
CA TYR A 139 -9.65 -33.33 10.76
C TYR A 139 -10.50 -34.08 11.80
N ALA A 140 -11.18 -33.39 12.72
CA ALA A 140 -12.01 -34.02 13.75
C ALA A 140 -13.04 -35.02 13.18
N LEU A 141 -13.69 -34.70 12.05
CA LEU A 141 -14.65 -35.60 11.39
C LEU A 141 -13.96 -36.79 10.71
N PHE A 142 -12.75 -36.58 10.16
CA PHE A 142 -11.97 -37.65 9.53
C PHE A 142 -11.49 -38.63 10.60
N ASN A 143 -11.02 -38.15 11.75
CA ASN A 143 -10.64 -39.01 12.88
C ASN A 143 -11.86 -39.78 13.42
N LYS A 144 -13.01 -39.10 13.58
CA LYS A 144 -14.23 -39.72 14.16
C LYS A 144 -14.86 -40.79 13.27
N TYR A 145 -14.95 -40.54 11.96
CA TYR A 145 -15.73 -41.38 11.04
C TYR A 145 -14.88 -42.10 9.98
N GLY A 146 -13.57 -41.85 9.92
CA GLY A 146 -12.71 -42.24 8.79
C GLY A 146 -11.98 -43.57 8.90
N LYS A 147 -11.97 -44.23 10.06
CA LYS A 147 -11.10 -45.40 10.33
C LYS A 147 -11.23 -46.56 9.32
N LYS A 148 -12.40 -46.75 8.72
CA LYS A 148 -12.67 -47.83 7.74
C LYS A 148 -13.10 -47.32 6.37
N ASP A 149 -12.96 -46.01 6.11
CA ASP A 149 -13.37 -45.41 4.85
C ASP A 149 -12.22 -45.49 3.82
N GLU A 150 -12.43 -46.25 2.75
CA GLU A 150 -11.47 -46.43 1.65
C GLU A 150 -11.07 -45.12 0.97
N ARG A 151 -11.95 -44.10 0.99
CA ARG A 151 -11.65 -42.78 0.39
C ARG A 151 -10.51 -42.05 1.10
N LEU A 152 -10.20 -42.43 2.33
CA LEU A 152 -9.14 -41.83 3.15
C LEU A 152 -7.86 -42.69 3.22
N SER A 153 -7.83 -43.84 2.51
CA SER A 153 -6.75 -44.82 2.57
C SER A 153 -5.36 -44.21 2.31
N SER A 154 -5.26 -43.25 1.39
CA SER A 154 -4.01 -42.59 1.02
C SER A 154 -3.37 -41.75 2.13
N ALA A 155 -4.09 -41.46 3.23
CA ALA A 155 -3.56 -40.77 4.40
C ALA A 155 -3.77 -41.56 5.70
N ARG A 156 -3.98 -42.88 5.60
CA ARG A 156 -4.30 -43.74 6.75
C ARG A 156 -3.29 -43.59 7.89
N ILE A 157 -2.00 -43.68 7.56
CA ILE A 157 -0.91 -43.57 8.55
C ILE A 157 -0.96 -42.23 9.28
N ALA A 158 -1.11 -41.12 8.54
CA ALA A 158 -1.18 -39.78 9.12
C ALA A 158 -2.43 -39.60 10.00
N LEU A 159 -3.58 -40.13 9.56
CA LEU A 159 -4.84 -40.09 10.31
C LEU A 159 -4.80 -40.95 11.58
N ASP A 160 -4.18 -42.12 11.54
CA ASP A 160 -4.02 -42.98 12.71
C ASP A 160 -3.10 -42.34 13.76
N ASN A 161 -2.19 -41.46 13.34
CA ASN A 161 -1.33 -40.65 14.21
C ASN A 161 -1.92 -39.28 14.56
N PHE A 162 -3.18 -38.99 14.20
CA PHE A 162 -3.76 -37.65 14.34
C PHE A 162 -3.64 -37.06 15.75
N ASP A 163 -3.94 -37.85 16.80
CA ASP A 163 -3.90 -37.38 18.18
C ASP A 163 -2.45 -37.05 18.63
N LEU A 164 -1.46 -37.83 18.15
CA LEU A 164 -0.04 -37.57 18.39
C LEU A 164 0.43 -36.31 17.66
N LEU A 165 0.04 -36.13 16.40
CA LEU A 165 0.35 -34.93 15.62
C LEU A 165 -0.25 -33.68 16.29
N TYR A 166 -1.50 -33.76 16.73
CA TYR A 166 -2.15 -32.66 17.45
C TYR A 166 -1.46 -32.36 18.78
N ALA A 167 -1.13 -33.38 19.58
CA ALA A 167 -0.40 -33.21 20.83
C ALA A 167 0.97 -32.54 20.61
N LYS A 168 1.70 -32.95 19.56
CA LYS A 168 2.99 -32.35 19.22
C LYS A 168 2.84 -30.88 18.80
N PHE A 169 1.80 -30.55 18.04
CA PHE A 169 1.52 -29.16 17.68
C PHE A 169 1.19 -28.31 18.91
N LYS A 170 0.40 -28.85 19.86
CA LYS A 170 0.11 -28.21 21.15
C LYS A 170 1.35 -28.03 22.02
N GLU A 171 2.30 -28.97 21.97
CA GLU A 171 3.60 -28.85 22.66
C GLU A 171 4.39 -27.63 22.17
N TYR A 172 4.44 -27.40 20.84
CA TYR A 172 5.08 -26.21 20.27
C TYR A 172 4.42 -24.90 20.70
N GLU A 173 3.09 -24.91 20.81
CA GLU A 173 2.30 -23.79 21.31
C GLU A 173 2.63 -23.52 22.79
N ALA A 174 2.66 -24.56 23.63
CA ALA A 174 2.97 -24.44 25.05
C ALA A 174 4.42 -24.00 25.32
N LYS A 175 5.35 -24.34 24.44
CA LYS A 175 6.76 -23.91 24.49
C LYS A 175 7.00 -22.49 23.96
N GLY A 176 5.96 -21.81 23.45
CA GLY A 176 6.08 -20.48 22.84
C GLY A 176 6.81 -20.47 21.48
N ILE A 177 7.10 -21.62 20.88
CA ILE A 177 7.83 -21.72 19.59
C ILE A 177 6.97 -21.12 18.48
N ILE A 178 5.66 -21.36 18.50
CA ILE A 178 4.71 -20.81 17.52
C ILE A 178 4.70 -19.28 17.52
N ASP A 179 4.68 -18.66 18.70
CA ASP A 179 4.66 -17.21 18.81
C ASP A 179 6.00 -16.60 18.37
N ASN A 180 7.12 -17.25 18.71
CA ASN A 180 8.44 -16.84 18.23
C ASN A 180 8.55 -16.92 16.70
N VAL A 181 8.10 -18.00 16.08
CA VAL A 181 8.13 -18.13 14.61
C VAL A 181 7.22 -17.09 13.96
N ARG A 182 6.02 -16.88 14.49
CA ARG A 182 5.12 -15.82 13.99
C ARG A 182 5.73 -14.44 14.09
N TYR A 183 6.40 -14.14 15.20
CA TYR A 183 7.11 -12.88 15.38
C TYR A 183 8.19 -12.73 14.30
N VAL A 184 9.07 -13.71 14.14
CA VAL A 184 10.15 -13.69 13.13
C VAL A 184 9.60 -13.53 11.71
N LEU A 185 8.52 -14.23 11.36
CA LEU A 185 7.84 -14.07 10.07
C LEU A 185 7.24 -12.67 9.91
N GLY A 186 6.69 -12.10 10.99
CA GLY A 186 6.13 -10.75 11.01
C GLY A 186 7.17 -9.63 10.85
N ILE A 187 8.42 -9.88 11.25
CA ILE A 187 9.53 -8.93 11.12
C ILE A 187 10.50 -9.28 9.99
N GLN A 188 10.16 -10.25 9.12
CA GLN A 188 11.07 -10.75 8.10
C GLN A 188 11.55 -9.66 7.14
N ASP A 189 10.65 -8.76 6.75
CA ASP A 189 10.99 -7.61 5.90
C ASP A 189 11.97 -6.67 6.59
N TYR A 190 11.85 -6.46 7.90
CA TYR A 190 12.80 -5.65 8.67
C TYR A 190 14.16 -6.34 8.74
N LEU A 191 14.20 -7.65 8.99
CA LEU A 191 15.45 -8.41 9.06
C LEU A 191 16.22 -8.36 7.74
N GLN A 192 15.52 -8.48 6.60
CA GLN A 192 16.14 -8.41 5.28
C GLN A 192 16.71 -7.01 4.98
N ASN A 193 16.05 -5.96 5.47
CA ASN A 193 16.41 -4.58 5.20
C ASN A 193 17.25 -3.92 6.30
N TYR A 194 17.58 -4.64 7.38
CA TYR A 194 18.29 -4.09 8.54
C TYR A 194 19.59 -3.36 8.18
N LYS A 195 20.44 -3.96 7.32
CA LYS A 195 21.71 -3.34 6.91
C LYS A 195 21.51 -2.00 6.20
N TYR A 196 20.48 -1.92 5.36
CA TYR A 196 20.14 -0.70 4.64
C TYR A 196 19.55 0.36 5.57
N ALA A 197 18.66 -0.05 6.47
CA ALA A 197 18.10 0.83 7.49
C ALA A 197 19.20 1.40 8.40
N LYS A 198 20.14 0.56 8.84
CA LYS A 198 21.30 0.98 9.65
C LYS A 198 22.17 1.99 8.92
N PHE A 199 22.42 1.77 7.63
CA PHE A 199 23.15 2.72 6.79
C PHE A 199 22.44 4.08 6.73
N ALA A 200 21.15 4.11 6.38
CA ALA A 200 20.40 5.35 6.22
C ALA A 200 20.28 6.13 7.54
N ILE A 201 19.98 5.45 8.64
CA ILE A 201 19.84 6.07 9.96
C ILE A 201 21.20 6.52 10.51
N GLY A 202 22.27 5.74 10.31
CA GLY A 202 23.62 6.15 10.66
C GLY A 202 24.02 7.45 9.96
N HIS A 203 23.80 7.57 8.64
CA HIS A 203 24.08 8.80 7.90
C HIS A 203 23.25 9.98 8.37
N TYR A 204 21.99 9.75 8.76
CA TYR A 204 21.14 10.81 9.33
C TYR A 204 21.72 11.34 10.65
N ILE A 205 22.23 10.46 11.51
CA ILE A 205 22.85 10.80 12.79
C ILE A 205 24.15 11.58 12.57
N GLU A 206 25.00 11.12 11.66
CA GLU A 206 26.33 11.70 11.41
C GLU A 206 26.27 13.03 10.64
N SER A 207 25.33 13.17 9.69
CA SER A 207 25.26 14.35 8.83
C SER A 207 24.95 15.63 9.62
N SER A 208 25.72 16.69 9.36
CA SER A 208 25.43 18.03 9.87
C SER A 208 24.23 18.69 9.17
N GLU A 209 23.90 18.23 7.95
CA GLU A 209 22.84 18.80 7.11
C GLU A 209 21.52 18.04 7.22
N SER A 210 21.43 16.97 8.02
CA SER A 210 20.20 16.18 8.17
C SER A 210 19.01 16.95 8.76
N TYR A 211 19.23 18.16 9.30
CA TYR A 211 18.14 19.07 9.66
C TYR A 211 17.34 19.58 8.45
N LYS A 212 17.93 19.53 7.25
CA LYS A 212 17.25 19.75 5.95
C LYS A 212 16.78 18.41 5.38
N GLU A 213 15.82 17.80 6.07
CA GLU A 213 15.33 16.44 5.77
C GLU A 213 15.14 16.16 4.28
N SER A 214 14.48 17.04 3.51
CA SER A 214 14.27 16.79 2.08
C SER A 214 15.54 16.79 1.23
N GLU A 215 16.51 17.64 1.56
CA GLU A 215 17.80 17.70 0.84
C GLU A 215 18.63 16.47 1.19
N PHE A 216 18.76 16.15 2.48
CA PHE A 216 19.43 14.95 2.96
C PHE A 216 18.88 13.66 2.33
N LEU A 217 17.54 13.52 2.27
CA LEU A 217 16.92 12.36 1.65
C LEU A 217 17.21 12.30 0.14
N SER A 218 17.18 13.44 -0.54
CA SER A 218 17.48 13.50 -1.98
C SER A 218 18.93 13.12 -2.28
N GLU A 219 19.88 13.55 -1.44
CA GLU A 219 21.31 13.18 -1.54
C GLU A 219 21.54 11.67 -1.40
N LEU A 220 20.75 11.00 -0.56
CA LEU A 220 20.80 9.54 -0.39
C LEU A 220 19.93 8.78 -1.40
N GLY A 221 19.21 9.47 -2.29
CA GLY A 221 18.26 8.84 -3.22
C GLY A 221 17.07 8.19 -2.52
N LEU A 222 16.68 8.72 -1.36
CA LEU A 222 15.59 8.23 -0.52
C LEU A 222 14.34 9.09 -0.70
N ASP A 223 13.18 8.42 -0.79
CA ASP A 223 11.91 9.07 -0.51
C ASP A 223 11.56 8.96 1.00
N LYS A 224 10.55 9.73 1.41
CA LYS A 224 10.13 9.81 2.82
C LYS A 224 9.60 8.48 3.34
N ASP A 225 8.88 7.72 2.53
CA ASP A 225 8.26 6.46 2.95
C ASP A 225 9.33 5.39 3.17
N THR A 226 10.32 5.33 2.29
CA THR A 226 11.49 4.47 2.41
C THR A 226 12.30 4.82 3.66
N PHE A 227 12.53 6.11 3.92
CA PHE A 227 13.22 6.54 5.15
C PHE A 227 12.42 6.19 6.41
N ASN A 228 11.10 6.39 6.42
CA ASN A 228 10.25 6.00 7.55
C ASN A 228 10.29 4.49 7.80
N PHE A 229 10.30 3.68 6.73
CA PHE A 229 10.49 2.24 6.86
C PHE A 229 11.85 1.88 7.48
N CYS A 230 12.93 2.58 7.11
CA CYS A 230 14.23 2.43 7.76
C CYS A 230 14.17 2.79 9.25
N VAL A 231 13.46 3.86 9.62
CA VAL A 231 13.26 4.24 11.02
C VAL A 231 12.54 3.12 11.79
N SER A 232 11.42 2.60 11.27
CA SER A 232 10.68 1.50 11.92
C SER A 232 11.48 0.20 11.99
N THR A 233 12.30 -0.09 10.98
CA THR A 233 13.22 -1.24 10.99
C THR A 233 14.23 -1.13 12.14
N ILE A 234 14.79 0.07 12.37
CA ILE A 234 15.74 0.32 13.46
C ILE A 234 15.04 0.35 14.83
N GLU A 235 13.83 0.91 14.91
CA GLU A 235 13.00 0.87 16.12
C GLU A 235 12.73 -0.57 16.58
N GLU A 236 12.43 -1.48 15.65
CA GLU A 236 12.16 -2.89 15.96
C GLU A 236 13.43 -3.69 16.28
N LEU A 237 14.53 -3.45 15.55
CA LEU A 237 15.70 -4.34 15.57
C LEU A 237 16.94 -3.81 16.31
N ASP A 238 17.05 -2.50 16.53
CA ASP A 238 18.26 -1.85 17.08
C ASP A 238 17.89 -0.61 17.92
N VAL A 239 17.40 -0.89 19.13
CA VAL A 239 16.88 0.10 20.09
C VAL A 239 17.90 1.20 20.42
N ASP A 240 19.19 0.86 20.47
CA ASP A 240 20.25 1.83 20.78
C ASP A 240 20.47 2.82 19.63
N LEU A 241 20.48 2.34 18.39
CA LEU A 241 20.56 3.22 17.22
C LEU A 241 19.29 4.06 17.07
N TYR A 242 18.13 3.50 17.38
CA TYR A 242 16.86 4.25 17.37
C TYR A 242 16.88 5.41 18.36
N ARG A 243 17.40 5.19 19.57
CA ARG A 243 17.56 6.25 20.56
C ARG A 243 18.47 7.38 20.07
N GLN A 244 19.62 7.05 19.47
CA GLN A 244 20.51 8.05 18.86
C GLN A 244 19.82 8.84 17.74
N PHE A 245 19.00 8.17 16.93
CA PHE A 245 18.17 8.82 15.92
C PHE A 245 17.20 9.83 16.54
N LEU A 246 16.50 9.47 17.62
CA LEU A 246 15.58 10.37 18.32
C LEU A 246 16.31 11.60 18.89
N GLU A 247 17.47 11.40 19.50
CA GLU A 247 18.30 12.50 20.01
C GLU A 247 18.74 13.44 18.87
N LYS A 248 19.23 12.89 17.76
CA LYS A 248 19.58 13.68 16.58
C LYS A 248 18.37 14.42 16.02
N LYS A 249 17.20 13.78 15.95
CA LYS A 249 15.96 14.39 15.45
C LYS A 249 15.57 15.61 16.28
N GLU A 250 15.71 15.55 17.60
CA GLU A 250 15.48 16.69 18.48
C GLU A 250 16.50 17.82 18.26
N ILE A 251 17.78 17.49 18.08
CA ILE A 251 18.82 18.48 17.74
C ILE A 251 18.50 19.15 16.40
N ASN A 252 18.15 18.37 15.38
CA ASN A 252 17.76 18.86 14.06
C ASN A 252 16.53 19.76 14.12
N ASN A 253 15.55 19.45 14.97
CA ASN A 253 14.38 20.30 15.22
C ASN A 253 14.78 21.67 15.77
N LYS A 254 15.71 21.71 16.74
CA LYS A 254 16.22 22.96 17.31
C LYS A 254 17.00 23.78 16.29
N ILE A 255 17.90 23.14 15.52
CA ILE A 255 18.67 23.80 14.45
C ILE A 255 17.72 24.41 13.42
N ARG A 256 16.73 23.63 12.95
CA ARG A 256 15.74 24.10 11.98
C ARG A 256 14.92 25.28 12.52
N CYS A 257 14.58 25.28 13.81
CA CYS A 257 13.91 26.41 14.45
C CYS A 257 14.76 27.68 14.34
N VAL A 258 16.03 27.61 14.76
CA VAL A 258 16.96 28.76 14.68
C VAL A 258 17.13 29.24 13.24
N LYS A 259 17.35 28.32 12.29
CA LYS A 259 17.53 28.68 10.87
C LYS A 259 16.29 29.30 10.24
N ASN A 260 15.09 28.84 10.60
CA ASN A 260 13.85 29.46 10.14
C ASN A 260 13.70 30.87 10.72
N ALA A 261 14.05 31.08 11.99
CA ALA A 261 14.00 32.40 12.62
C ALA A 261 15.00 33.38 11.97
N GLU A 262 16.25 32.95 11.74
CA GLU A 262 17.27 33.73 11.01
C GLU A 262 16.77 34.11 9.61
N THR A 263 16.14 33.17 8.90
CA THR A 263 15.60 33.39 7.56
C THR A 263 14.49 34.43 7.56
N ILE A 264 13.58 34.38 8.54
CA ILE A 264 12.48 35.34 8.68
C ILE A 264 13.02 36.75 8.94
N THR A 265 13.97 36.90 9.86
CA THR A 265 14.60 38.21 10.13
C THR A 265 15.33 38.75 8.89
N ASN A 266 16.03 37.88 8.16
CA ASN A 266 16.69 38.28 6.92
C ASN A 266 15.68 38.76 5.85
N LEU A 267 14.55 38.06 5.71
CA LEU A 267 13.48 38.47 4.81
C LEU A 267 12.84 39.79 5.23
N ALA A 268 12.61 40.02 6.53
CA ALA A 268 12.08 41.27 7.04
C ALA A 268 13.01 42.46 6.75
N ASN A 269 14.32 42.26 6.94
CA ASN A 269 15.33 43.25 6.55
C ASN A 269 15.29 43.51 5.04
N GLY A 270 15.27 42.47 4.21
CA GLY A 270 15.16 42.60 2.76
C GLY A 270 13.92 43.38 2.30
N ILE A 271 12.77 43.18 2.95
CA ILE A 271 11.54 43.95 2.68
C ILE A 271 11.75 45.43 2.98
N ASN A 272 12.45 45.76 4.06
CA ASN A 272 12.64 47.14 4.50
C ASN A 272 13.74 47.89 3.73
N THR A 273 14.81 47.19 3.33
CA THR A 273 16.02 47.80 2.74
C THR A 273 16.17 47.56 1.24
N GLY A 274 15.43 46.59 0.68
CA GLY A 274 15.59 46.12 -0.69
C GLY A 274 16.77 45.15 -0.90
N ILE A 275 17.52 44.78 0.15
CA ILE A 275 18.71 43.92 0.05
C ILE A 275 18.75 42.90 1.19
N LEU A 276 19.00 41.63 0.88
CA LEU A 276 19.20 40.55 1.84
C LEU A 276 20.60 40.58 2.47
N SER A 277 20.79 39.86 3.58
CA SER A 277 22.07 39.82 4.31
C SER A 277 23.28 39.34 3.49
N ASN A 278 23.03 38.59 2.41
CA ASN A 278 24.05 38.11 1.47
C ASN A 278 24.30 39.09 0.31
N GLY A 279 23.74 40.30 0.34
CA GLY A 279 23.86 41.32 -0.71
C GLY A 279 22.93 41.12 -1.91
N THR A 280 22.12 40.06 -1.95
CA THR A 280 21.15 39.82 -3.04
C THR A 280 20.02 40.85 -2.97
N GLN A 281 19.65 41.43 -4.11
CA GLN A 281 18.48 42.32 -4.20
C GLN A 281 17.21 41.54 -3.82
N PHE A 282 16.42 42.13 -2.95
CA PHE A 282 15.19 41.52 -2.47
C PHE A 282 14.07 41.68 -3.51
N ASP A 283 13.39 40.57 -3.80
CA ASP A 283 12.14 40.56 -4.56
C ASP A 283 11.22 39.43 -4.09
N LEU A 284 10.06 39.31 -4.75
CA LEU A 284 9.07 38.27 -4.44
C LEU A 284 9.56 36.84 -4.74
N LEU A 285 10.47 36.67 -5.71
CA LEU A 285 11.08 35.37 -6.02
C LEU A 285 11.95 34.92 -4.86
N GLU A 286 12.82 35.80 -4.36
CA GLU A 286 13.67 35.54 -3.19
C GLU A 286 12.86 35.33 -1.92
N PHE A 287 11.77 36.08 -1.73
CA PHE A 287 10.84 35.85 -0.63
C PHE A 287 10.23 34.45 -0.68
N THR A 288 9.68 34.07 -1.83
CA THR A 288 8.98 32.79 -2.00
C THR A 288 9.94 31.59 -1.96
N LYS A 289 11.16 31.78 -2.45
CA LYS A 289 12.25 30.81 -2.33
C LYS A 289 12.59 30.51 -0.87
N ARG A 290 12.72 31.55 -0.04
CA ARG A 290 13.28 31.41 1.31
C ARG A 290 12.25 31.24 2.42
N ILE A 291 11.03 31.75 2.26
CA ILE A 291 10.04 31.74 3.34
C ILE A 291 9.77 30.29 3.83
N PRO A 292 9.86 30.03 5.15
CA PRO A 292 9.63 28.69 5.70
C PRO A 292 8.15 28.32 5.63
N PHE A 293 7.85 27.03 5.82
CA PHE A 293 6.48 26.49 5.90
C PHE A 293 5.62 26.63 4.63
N LYS A 294 6.16 27.11 3.51
CA LYS A 294 5.44 27.25 2.22
C LYS A 294 4.77 25.97 1.67
N LYS A 295 5.22 24.80 2.11
CA LYS A 295 4.61 23.49 1.76
C LYS A 295 3.43 23.11 2.68
N SER A 296 3.13 23.90 3.71
CA SER A 296 2.02 23.66 4.64
C SER A 296 0.69 24.09 4.02
N ASN A 297 -0.33 23.23 4.13
CA ASN A 297 -1.71 23.55 3.75
C ASN A 297 -2.26 24.77 4.52
N ASN A 298 -1.71 25.05 5.71
CA ASN A 298 -2.04 26.20 6.55
C ASN A 298 -0.85 27.15 6.71
N PHE A 299 -0.11 27.40 5.63
CA PHE A 299 1.11 28.21 5.60
C PHE A 299 1.06 29.45 6.50
N THR A 300 0.07 30.32 6.30
CA THR A 300 -0.03 31.60 7.03
C THR A 300 -0.23 31.40 8.53
N VAL A 301 -1.07 30.47 8.94
CA VAL A 301 -1.34 30.18 10.36
C VAL A 301 -0.08 29.63 11.03
N VAL A 302 0.56 28.63 10.41
CA VAL A 302 1.78 28.01 10.94
C VAL A 302 2.91 29.02 11.05
N LEU A 303 3.10 29.86 10.02
CA LEU A 303 4.12 30.90 10.03
C LEU A 303 3.85 31.95 11.12
N ILE A 304 2.61 32.42 11.28
CA ILE A 304 2.24 33.40 12.32
C ILE A 304 2.53 32.83 13.71
N ASP A 305 2.09 31.59 13.98
CA ASP A 305 2.30 30.97 15.29
C ASP A 305 3.79 30.72 15.59
N PHE A 306 4.58 30.40 14.56
CA PHE A 306 6.03 30.34 14.67
C PHE A 306 6.63 31.71 15.01
N MET A 307 6.25 32.77 14.29
CA MET A 307 6.78 34.13 14.48
C MET A 307 6.41 34.73 15.83
N LYS A 308 5.20 34.47 16.36
CA LYS A 308 4.81 34.95 17.70
C LYS A 308 5.81 34.56 18.79
N ARG A 309 6.43 33.38 18.64
CA ARG A 309 7.37 32.82 19.62
C ARG A 309 8.83 33.17 19.32
N ASN A 310 9.19 33.24 18.03
CA ASN A 310 10.59 33.30 17.61
C ASN A 310 10.99 34.63 16.94
N ASN A 311 10.04 35.37 16.35
CA ASN A 311 10.29 36.60 15.60
C ASN A 311 9.16 37.65 15.79
N PRO A 312 8.78 38.02 17.02
CA PRO A 312 7.64 38.91 17.23
C PRO A 312 7.83 40.30 16.60
N GLN A 313 9.08 40.77 16.51
CA GLN A 313 9.42 42.08 15.94
C GLN A 313 9.26 42.14 14.42
N ASP A 314 9.58 41.04 13.73
CA ASP A 314 9.53 40.95 12.26
C ASP A 314 8.12 40.62 11.73
N MET A 315 7.24 40.14 12.62
CA MET A 315 5.94 39.58 12.29
C MET A 315 5.07 40.54 11.46
N ASN A 316 4.98 41.82 11.84
CA ASN A 316 4.15 42.80 11.12
C ASN A 316 4.65 43.04 9.69
N THR A 317 5.97 43.12 9.50
CA THR A 317 6.60 43.32 8.19
C THR A 317 6.30 42.14 7.26
N ILE A 318 6.51 40.93 7.76
CA ILE A 318 6.28 39.69 7.01
C ILE A 318 4.81 39.50 6.67
N ILE A 319 3.91 39.70 7.63
CA ILE A 319 2.46 39.58 7.42
C ILE A 319 2.00 40.59 6.38
N ARG A 320 2.35 41.88 6.52
CA ARG A 320 1.96 42.90 5.53
C ARG A 320 2.44 42.54 4.13
N TYR A 321 3.67 42.04 4.00
CA TYR A 321 4.20 41.60 2.72
C TYR A 321 3.42 40.41 2.13
N ILE A 322 3.09 39.41 2.96
CA ILE A 322 2.28 38.25 2.55
C ILE A 322 0.91 38.68 2.03
N TYR A 323 0.19 39.53 2.77
CA TYR A 323 -1.13 40.00 2.38
C TYR A 323 -1.08 40.93 1.16
N GLY A 324 -0.11 41.85 1.11
CA GLY A 324 0.08 42.76 -0.01
C GLY A 324 0.39 42.03 -1.32
N ASN A 325 1.04 40.87 -1.25
CA ASN A 325 1.33 40.02 -2.41
C ASN A 325 0.32 38.89 -2.62
N GLY A 326 -0.76 38.81 -1.84
CA GLY A 326 -1.78 37.76 -1.95
C GLY A 326 -1.26 36.33 -1.73
N LEU A 327 -0.25 36.16 -0.87
CA LEU A 327 0.34 34.87 -0.51
C LEU A 327 -0.37 34.18 0.67
N ASN A 328 -1.47 34.77 1.15
CA ASN A 328 -2.27 34.28 2.28
C ASN A 328 -3.35 33.26 1.89
N THR A 329 -3.49 32.94 0.60
CA THR A 329 -4.51 32.01 0.11
C THR A 329 -3.97 30.59 0.05
N PRO A 330 -4.80 29.54 0.28
CA PRO A 330 -4.35 28.14 0.19
C PRO A 330 -3.74 27.78 -1.17
N SER A 331 -4.22 28.41 -2.26
CA SER A 331 -3.73 28.19 -3.61
C SER A 331 -2.46 28.96 -3.94
N ALA A 332 -1.99 29.86 -3.07
CA ALA A 332 -0.82 30.71 -3.36
C ALA A 332 0.44 29.90 -3.66
N PHE A 333 0.61 28.76 -2.98
CA PHE A 333 1.73 27.84 -3.15
C PHE A 333 1.34 26.53 -3.86
N ALA A 334 0.18 26.49 -4.52
CA ALA A 334 -0.21 25.34 -5.31
C ALA A 334 0.76 25.11 -6.47
N PRO A 335 1.07 23.85 -6.82
CA PRO A 335 1.91 23.53 -7.97
C PRO A 335 1.40 24.20 -9.25
N LEU A 336 2.34 24.68 -10.07
CA LEU A 336 2.04 25.27 -11.37
C LEU A 336 1.34 24.25 -12.29
N ASP A 337 0.23 24.65 -12.93
CA ASP A 337 -0.42 23.86 -13.97
C ASP A 337 0.39 23.91 -15.27
N LEU A 338 1.40 23.03 -15.37
CA LEU A 338 2.26 22.95 -16.54
C LEU A 338 1.48 22.68 -17.82
N LYS A 339 0.46 21.81 -17.77
CA LYS A 339 -0.35 21.49 -18.95
C LYS A 339 -1.03 22.75 -19.46
N GLY A 340 -1.67 23.51 -18.57
CA GLY A 340 -2.28 24.79 -18.91
C GLY A 340 -1.30 25.78 -19.54
N ILE A 341 -0.08 25.88 -19.00
CA ILE A 341 0.97 26.77 -19.54
C ILE A 341 1.36 26.40 -20.97
N TYR A 342 1.56 25.12 -21.29
CA TYR A 342 2.00 24.71 -22.62
C TYR A 342 0.89 24.65 -23.68
N THR A 343 -0.38 24.57 -23.27
CA THR A 343 -1.51 24.50 -24.22
C THR A 343 -2.16 25.86 -24.48
N THR A 344 -1.98 26.83 -23.58
CA THR A 344 -2.65 28.12 -23.67
C THR A 344 -1.80 29.12 -24.42
N LYS A 345 -2.29 29.62 -25.57
CA LYS A 345 -1.67 30.75 -26.26
C LYS A 345 -1.74 31.99 -25.38
N THR A 346 -0.58 32.48 -24.98
CA THR A 346 -0.45 33.66 -24.12
C THR A 346 0.26 34.77 -24.88
N THR A 347 -0.36 35.94 -24.99
CA THR A 347 0.23 37.13 -25.60
C THR A 347 0.34 38.24 -24.56
N ILE A 348 1.53 38.81 -24.41
CA ILE A 348 1.81 39.90 -23.47
C ILE A 348 2.50 41.02 -24.22
N ASN A 349 1.97 42.24 -24.14
CA ASN A 349 2.51 43.41 -24.83
C ASN A 349 2.76 43.18 -26.34
N GLY A 350 1.91 42.36 -26.99
CA GLY A 350 2.04 42.02 -28.41
C GLY A 350 3.00 40.88 -28.75
N VAL A 351 3.72 40.32 -27.76
CA VAL A 351 4.63 39.17 -27.93
C VAL A 351 3.91 37.88 -27.53
N GLU A 352 3.86 36.91 -28.43
CA GLU A 352 3.39 35.55 -28.13
C GLU A 352 4.47 34.79 -27.38
N ILE A 353 4.11 34.21 -26.23
CA ILE A 353 5.01 33.36 -25.44
C ILE A 353 5.01 31.97 -26.05
N THR A 354 6.16 31.53 -26.54
CA THR A 354 6.35 30.21 -27.13
C THR A 354 6.61 29.15 -26.06
N ASN A 355 6.53 27.88 -26.45
CA ASN A 355 6.92 26.78 -25.55
C ASN A 355 8.40 26.84 -25.15
N THR A 356 9.27 27.31 -26.05
CA THR A 356 10.69 27.51 -25.75
C THR A 356 10.89 28.59 -24.70
N ASP A 357 10.13 29.68 -24.75
CA ASP A 357 10.18 30.72 -23.72
C ASP A 357 9.71 30.18 -22.37
N ASN A 358 8.63 29.39 -22.37
CA ASN A 358 8.15 28.70 -21.17
C ASN A 358 9.20 27.77 -20.57
N ASP A 359 9.91 27.00 -21.41
CA ASP A 359 11.00 26.12 -20.97
C ASP A 359 12.10 26.93 -20.28
N ILE A 360 12.55 28.04 -20.87
CA ILE A 360 13.58 28.92 -20.28
C ILE A 360 13.14 29.47 -18.91
N ILE A 361 11.88 29.91 -18.80
CA ILE A 361 11.34 30.46 -17.55
C ILE A 361 11.25 29.38 -16.47
N ILE A 362 10.75 28.19 -16.82
CA ILE A 362 10.61 27.05 -15.89
C ILE A 362 11.99 26.55 -15.46
N ASP A 363 12.93 26.47 -16.39
CA ASP A 363 14.31 26.10 -16.13
C ASP A 363 14.99 27.08 -15.19
N TYR A 364 14.83 28.39 -15.40
CA TYR A 364 15.33 29.43 -14.50
C TYR A 364 14.84 29.21 -13.07
N LEU A 365 13.53 29.01 -12.89
CA LEU A 365 12.94 28.79 -11.57
C LEU A 365 13.51 27.51 -10.92
N THR A 366 13.60 26.43 -11.69
CA THR A 366 14.07 25.12 -11.23
C THR A 366 15.53 25.18 -10.78
N VAL A 367 16.39 25.73 -11.63
CA VAL A 367 17.85 25.88 -11.39
C VAL A 367 18.14 26.77 -10.18
N ASN A 368 17.32 27.79 -9.95
CA ASN A 368 17.49 28.70 -8.82
C ASN A 368 16.75 28.24 -7.54
N ASN A 369 16.20 27.02 -7.55
CA ASN A 369 15.42 26.43 -6.46
C ASN A 369 14.24 27.32 -6.01
N ILE A 370 13.60 27.99 -6.97
CA ILE A 370 12.41 28.80 -6.75
C ILE A 370 11.18 27.90 -6.97
N PRO A 371 10.22 27.86 -6.04
CA PRO A 371 9.01 27.06 -6.19
C PRO A 371 8.28 27.32 -7.51
N LEU A 372 7.92 26.26 -8.23
CA LEU A 372 7.10 26.31 -9.45
C LEU A 372 5.63 26.50 -9.08
N ILE A 373 5.24 27.75 -8.86
CA ILE A 373 3.88 28.18 -8.51
C ILE A 373 3.46 29.30 -9.46
N HIS A 374 2.16 29.57 -9.58
CA HIS A 374 1.67 30.54 -10.57
C HIS A 374 2.30 31.94 -10.41
N LYS A 375 2.42 32.44 -9.17
CA LYS A 375 2.99 33.78 -8.91
C LYS A 375 4.46 33.92 -9.29
N THR A 376 5.29 32.91 -8.99
CA THR A 376 6.72 32.94 -9.34
C THR A 376 6.91 32.85 -10.84
N TYR A 377 6.12 32.00 -11.52
CA TYR A 377 6.11 31.91 -12.98
C TYR A 377 5.74 33.24 -13.64
N VAL A 378 4.66 33.90 -13.20
CA VAL A 378 4.24 35.19 -13.77
C VAL A 378 5.34 36.25 -13.61
N LEU A 379 5.97 36.32 -12.44
CA LEU A 379 7.03 37.29 -12.19
C LEU A 379 8.30 36.98 -13.01
N ALA A 380 8.73 35.71 -13.05
CA ALA A 380 9.88 35.29 -13.86
C ALA A 380 9.63 35.54 -15.36
N ARG A 381 8.40 35.32 -15.84
CA ARG A 381 8.01 35.66 -17.22
C ARG A 381 8.15 37.15 -17.52
N THR A 382 7.71 38.01 -16.60
CA THR A 382 7.89 39.47 -16.77
C THR A 382 9.37 39.84 -16.84
N LYS A 383 10.20 39.27 -15.96
CA LYS A 383 11.66 39.48 -15.98
C LYS A 383 12.30 38.98 -17.27
N TYR A 384 11.87 37.83 -17.78
CA TYR A 384 12.31 37.30 -19.07
C TYR A 384 11.97 38.26 -20.22
N LEU A 385 10.73 38.75 -20.28
CA LEU A 385 10.30 39.71 -21.30
C LEU A 385 11.05 41.06 -21.22
N ASN A 386 11.50 41.45 -20.03
CA ASN A 386 12.32 42.64 -19.81
C ASN A 386 13.82 42.42 -20.12
N GLY A 387 14.23 41.20 -20.48
CA GLY A 387 15.63 40.84 -20.72
C GLY A 387 16.47 40.63 -19.46
N GLU A 388 15.87 40.62 -18.27
CA GLU A 388 16.55 40.32 -17.00
C GLU A 388 16.87 38.83 -16.85
N ILE A 389 16.15 37.96 -17.58
CA ILE A 389 16.42 36.52 -17.67
C ILE A 389 16.65 36.18 -19.14
N THR A 390 17.76 35.51 -19.45
CA THR A 390 18.10 35.09 -20.81
C THR A 390 18.43 33.60 -20.86
N ALA A 391 18.27 33.00 -22.03
CA ALA A 391 18.58 31.58 -22.25
C ALA A 391 20.04 31.24 -21.91
N GLU A 392 20.98 32.10 -22.32
CA GLU A 392 22.41 31.95 -22.03
C GLU A 392 22.70 31.93 -20.53
N MET A 393 22.02 32.78 -19.77
CA MET A 393 22.19 32.86 -18.32
C MET A 393 21.68 31.59 -17.64
N VAL A 394 20.52 31.09 -18.05
CA VAL A 394 19.94 29.83 -17.52
C VAL A 394 20.83 28.64 -17.87
N GLN A 395 21.36 28.58 -19.09
CA GLN A 395 22.25 27.50 -19.52
C GLN A 395 23.55 27.47 -18.70
N LYS A 396 24.18 28.62 -18.47
CA LYS A 396 25.36 28.72 -17.58
C LYS A 396 25.06 28.23 -16.16
N GLN A 397 23.88 28.54 -15.62
CA GLN A 397 23.49 28.08 -14.29
C GLN A 397 23.26 26.55 -14.24
N LYS A 398 22.68 25.95 -15.30
CA LYS A 398 22.56 24.49 -15.42
C LYS A 398 23.92 23.80 -15.43
N GLU A 399 24.87 24.31 -16.21
CA GLU A 399 26.22 23.76 -16.30
C GLU A 399 26.95 23.80 -14.95
N GLN A 400 26.80 24.90 -14.20
CA GLN A 400 27.35 25.01 -12.84
C GLN A 400 26.74 24.01 -11.87
N LEU A 401 25.44 23.73 -11.97
CA LEU A 401 24.77 22.72 -11.15
C LEU A 401 25.28 21.31 -11.44
N GLU A 402 25.47 20.94 -12.71
CA GLU A 402 26.00 19.63 -13.08
C GLU A 402 27.45 19.45 -12.64
N LEU A 403 28.28 20.50 -12.72
CA LEU A 403 29.65 20.49 -12.20
C LEU A 403 29.71 20.28 -10.67
N ASN A 404 28.69 20.72 -9.94
CA ASN A 404 28.61 20.60 -8.49
C ASN A 404 27.97 19.29 -8.00
N LYS A 405 27.43 18.45 -8.89
CA LYS A 405 26.91 17.14 -8.51
C LYS A 405 28.07 16.18 -8.24
N ILE A 406 28.38 15.98 -6.95
CA ILE A 406 29.21 14.86 -6.52
C ILE A 406 28.40 13.57 -6.82
N PRO A 407 28.95 12.58 -7.55
CA PRO A 407 28.23 11.36 -7.88
C PRO A 407 28.13 10.46 -6.65
N THR A 408 27.18 10.73 -5.76
CA THR A 408 26.86 9.80 -4.65
C THR A 408 25.92 8.73 -5.18
N LYS A 409 26.44 7.80 -5.99
CA LYS A 409 25.71 6.56 -6.31
C LYS A 409 25.70 5.67 -5.07
N VAL A 410 24.74 5.89 -4.19
CA VAL A 410 24.40 4.88 -3.17
C VAL A 410 23.69 3.76 -3.91
N LEU A 411 24.33 2.59 -3.98
CA LEU A 411 23.74 1.37 -4.50
C LEU A 411 22.54 0.98 -3.62
N ILE A 412 21.34 1.30 -4.10
CA ILE A 412 20.09 0.79 -3.52
C ILE A 412 20.00 -0.70 -3.90
N PRO A 413 19.92 -1.64 -2.93
CA PRO A 413 19.60 -3.02 -3.24
C PRO A 413 18.22 -3.07 -3.90
N SER A 414 18.15 -3.64 -5.11
CA SER A 414 16.88 -3.74 -5.84
C SER A 414 15.85 -4.49 -5.00
N LYS A 415 14.64 -3.93 -4.84
CA LYS A 415 13.46 -4.69 -4.44
C LYS A 415 13.32 -5.86 -5.41
N LYS A 416 13.51 -7.09 -4.91
CA LYS A 416 13.13 -8.32 -5.61
C LYS A 416 11.80 -8.78 -5.08
#